data_AF-A0A932I1C4-F1
#
_entry.id   AF-A0A932I1C4-F1
#
_cell.length_a   1.000
_cell.length_b   1.000
_cell.length_c   1.000
_cell.angle_alpha   90.00
_cell.angle_beta   90.00
_cell.angle_gamma   90.00
#
_symmetry.space_group_name_H-M   'P 1'
#
loop_
_entity.id
_entity.type
_entity.pdbx_description
1 polymer ?
#
loop_
_entity_poly.entity_id
_entity_poly.type
_entity_poly.pdbx_seq_one_letter_code
_entity_poly.pdbx_strand_id
1 'polypeptide(L)'
;MFLRLAAWSLLAGTLAAIGGAQAAWASPAEEIVTVLPRDAIPSIDAPRFVPAREAQKFMAAGEMVIGLEMEGEARAYSVPLLSTHEIVNDRLRGRDIAVTW
;
A
#
# COMPACT_ATOMS: atom_id res chain seq x y z
N MET A 1 -57.43 -4.01 62.71
CA MET A 1 -58.22 -3.57 61.54
C MET A 1 -57.29 -2.80 60.61
N PHE A 2 -57.05 -3.38 59.43
CA PHE A 2 -56.36 -2.90 58.23
C PHE A 2 -54.90 -2.38 58.26
N LEU A 3 -54.16 -3.00 57.34
CA LEU A 3 -52.78 -2.89 56.94
C LEU A 3 -52.65 -1.85 55.81
N ARG A 4 -51.60 -1.02 55.78
CA ARG A 4 -50.56 -0.99 54.71
C ARG A 4 -49.77 0.32 54.65
N LEU A 5 -48.46 0.13 54.57
CA LEU A 5 -47.37 1.09 54.38
C LEU A 5 -47.33 1.62 52.93
N ALA A 6 -46.92 2.87 52.75
CA ALA A 6 -46.34 3.40 51.52
C ALA A 6 -45.25 4.42 51.93
N ALA A 7 -44.00 3.99 52.05
CA ALA A 7 -42.97 3.90 50.99
C ALA A 7 -42.44 5.27 50.56
N TRP A 8 -41.20 5.54 51.00
CA TRP A 8 -40.40 6.73 50.71
C TRP A 8 -39.93 6.80 49.25
N SER A 9 -39.66 8.03 48.83
CA SER A 9 -39.14 8.48 47.54
C SER A 9 -37.75 7.95 47.20
N LEU A 10 -37.42 7.87 45.91
CA LEU A 10 -36.16 8.37 45.32
C LEU A 10 -36.22 8.38 43.79
N LEU A 11 -35.62 9.43 43.23
CA LEU A 11 -35.47 9.74 41.80
C LEU A 11 -34.61 8.72 41.05
N ALA A 12 -34.87 8.55 39.75
CA ALA A 12 -33.83 8.36 38.75
C ALA A 12 -34.36 8.79 37.37
N GLY A 13 -33.83 9.91 36.86
CA GLY A 13 -34.05 10.32 35.48
C GLY A 13 -33.34 9.35 34.53
N THR A 14 -34.06 8.83 33.54
CA THR A 14 -33.46 8.06 32.46
C THR A 14 -32.99 9.00 31.37
N LEU A 15 -31.66 9.17 31.27
CA LEU A 15 -31.00 9.68 30.07
C LEU A 15 -31.20 8.62 28.98
N ALA A 16 -31.94 8.94 27.92
CA ALA A 16 -32.01 8.08 26.74
C ALA A 16 -30.61 8.03 26.12
N ALA A 17 -29.97 6.87 26.18
CA ALA A 17 -28.73 6.61 25.47
C ALA A 17 -29.01 6.75 23.97
N ILE A 18 -28.44 7.78 23.35
CA ILE A 18 -28.18 7.81 21.92
C ILE A 18 -27.25 6.63 21.66
N GLY A 19 -27.83 5.51 21.21
CA GLY A 19 -27.09 4.33 20.78
C GLY A 19 -26.17 4.74 19.64
N GLY A 20 -24.91 5.00 19.98
CA GLY A 20 -23.86 5.25 19.00
C GLY A 20 -23.79 4.04 18.08
N ALA A 21 -23.74 4.30 16.78
CA ALA A 21 -23.32 3.31 15.80
C ALA A 21 -21.95 2.77 16.25
N GLN A 22 -21.92 1.59 16.87
CA GLN A 22 -20.67 0.93 17.20
C GLN A 22 -19.94 0.63 15.90
N ALA A 23 -18.77 1.27 15.76
CA ALA A 23 -17.68 1.05 14.83
C ALA A 23 -17.83 -0.17 13.89
N ALA A 24 -18.56 0.01 12.79
CA ALA A 24 -18.58 -0.93 11.66
C ALA A 24 -17.23 -0.96 10.87
N TRP A 25 -16.21 -0.26 11.37
CA TRP A 25 -14.87 -0.16 10.79
C TRP A 25 -13.79 -0.87 11.63
N ALA A 26 -14.16 -1.48 12.75
CA ALA A 26 -13.23 -2.32 13.51
C ALA A 26 -13.09 -3.67 12.81
N SER A 27 -12.21 -3.74 11.81
CA SER A 27 -11.77 -5.03 11.28
C SER A 27 -11.16 -5.85 12.42
N PRO A 28 -11.43 -7.16 12.51
CA PRO A 28 -10.73 -8.03 13.46
C PRO A 28 -9.22 -7.85 13.28
N ALA A 29 -8.47 -7.94 14.38
CA ALA A 29 -7.03 -7.85 14.33
C ALA A 29 -6.49 -9.02 13.49
N GLU A 30 -6.23 -8.77 12.21
CA GLU A 30 -5.61 -9.73 11.30
C GLU A 30 -4.20 -10.08 11.84
N GLU A 31 -3.84 -11.35 11.73
CA GLU A 31 -2.49 -11.84 12.08
C GLU A 31 -1.48 -11.38 11.03
N ILE A 32 -0.39 -10.73 11.44
CA ILE A 32 0.69 -10.35 10.52
C ILE A 32 1.49 -11.61 10.16
N VAL A 33 1.35 -12.08 8.92
CA VAL A 33 2.09 -13.23 8.39
C VAL A 33 3.27 -12.74 7.54
N THR A 34 4.46 -13.30 7.80
CA THR A 34 5.65 -13.08 6.95
C THR A 34 5.65 -14.09 5.81
N VAL A 35 5.43 -13.62 4.58
CA VAL A 35 5.36 -14.49 3.38
C VAL A 35 6.74 -14.71 2.75
N LEU A 36 7.62 -13.73 2.85
CA LEU A 36 8.98 -13.78 2.31
C LEU A 36 9.98 -13.35 3.40
N PRO A 37 11.19 -13.93 3.44
CA PRO A 37 12.23 -13.42 4.31
C PRO A 37 12.62 -12.00 3.89
N ARG A 38 13.31 -11.30 4.80
CA ARG A 38 13.97 -10.03 4.48
C ARG A 38 14.86 -10.21 3.24
N ASP A 39 14.82 -9.23 2.33
CA ASP A 39 15.63 -9.15 1.11
C ASP A 39 15.40 -10.29 0.09
N ALA A 40 14.24 -10.96 0.14
CA ALA A 40 13.89 -12.01 -0.81
C ALA A 40 13.63 -11.51 -2.24
N ILE A 41 13.34 -10.21 -2.41
CA ILE A 41 13.11 -9.56 -3.69
C ILE A 41 14.28 -8.60 -3.91
N PRO A 42 15.31 -8.99 -4.67
CA PRO A 42 16.50 -8.19 -4.83
C PRO A 42 16.25 -7.04 -5.81
N SER A 43 16.78 -5.86 -5.47
CA SER A 43 16.86 -4.72 -6.38
C SER A 43 17.76 -5.02 -7.58
N ILE A 44 17.60 -4.24 -8.63
CA ILE A 44 18.52 -4.21 -9.77
C ILE A 44 19.49 -3.04 -9.57
N ASP A 45 20.75 -3.33 -9.26
CA ASP A 45 21.75 -2.31 -8.95
C ASP A 45 22.66 -1.95 -10.14
N ALA A 46 22.66 -2.78 -11.18
CA ALA A 46 23.44 -2.57 -12.40
C ALA A 46 22.54 -2.76 -13.64
N PRO A 47 21.55 -1.87 -13.85
CA PRO A 47 20.61 -2.01 -14.95
C PRO A 47 21.32 -1.91 -16.30
N ARG A 48 20.84 -2.70 -17.26
CA ARG A 48 21.29 -2.65 -18.66
C ARG A 48 20.13 -2.22 -19.54
N PHE A 49 20.37 -1.22 -20.37
CA PHE A 49 19.38 -0.68 -21.28
C PHE A 49 19.67 -1.12 -22.71
N VAL A 50 18.60 -1.35 -23.47
CA VAL A 50 18.67 -1.55 -24.92
C VAL A 50 17.88 -0.47 -25.62
N PRO A 51 18.17 -0.17 -26.91
CA PRO A 51 17.33 0.73 -27.69
C PRO A 51 15.89 0.22 -27.79
N ALA A 52 14.91 1.13 -27.86
CA ALA A 52 13.48 0.77 -27.95
C ALA A 52 13.15 -0.19 -29.10
N ARG A 53 13.84 -0.06 -30.25
CA ARG A 53 13.69 -0.98 -31.40
C ARG A 53 14.08 -2.43 -31.09
N GLU A 54 15.01 -2.62 -30.17
CA GLU A 54 15.50 -3.95 -29.76
C GLU A 54 14.63 -4.52 -28.66
N ALA A 55 14.15 -3.68 -27.75
CA ALA A 55 13.23 -4.04 -26.68
C ALA A 55 11.94 -4.71 -27.21
N GLN A 56 11.43 -4.25 -28.36
CA GLN A 56 10.27 -4.82 -29.05
C GLN A 56 10.39 -6.33 -29.39
N LYS A 57 11.60 -6.91 -29.35
CA LYS A 57 11.80 -8.34 -29.61
C LYS A 57 11.41 -9.23 -28.42
N PHE A 58 11.33 -8.68 -27.21
CA PHE A 58 11.10 -9.45 -25.99
C PHE A 58 10.08 -8.83 -25.03
N MET A 59 9.76 -7.54 -25.17
CA MET A 59 8.66 -6.90 -24.45
C MET A 59 7.31 -7.21 -25.09
N ALA A 60 6.26 -7.28 -24.27
CA ALA A 60 4.91 -7.42 -24.78
C ALA A 60 4.45 -6.12 -25.49
N ALA A 61 3.62 -6.26 -26.52
CA ALA A 61 3.00 -5.09 -27.15
C ALA A 61 2.10 -4.37 -26.13
N GLY A 62 2.30 -3.06 -25.95
CA GLY A 62 1.56 -2.27 -24.97
C GLY A 62 1.99 -2.47 -23.52
N GLU A 63 3.15 -3.11 -23.27
CA GLU A 63 3.71 -3.25 -21.93
C GLU A 63 3.90 -1.89 -21.25
N MET A 64 3.45 -1.78 -20.01
CA MET A 64 3.56 -0.54 -19.24
C MET A 64 5.01 -0.30 -18.83
N VAL A 65 5.44 0.95 -18.96
CA VAL A 65 6.75 1.41 -18.52
C VAL A 65 6.62 2.65 -17.65
N ILE A 66 7.51 2.79 -16.68
CA ILE A 66 7.81 4.09 -16.08
C ILE A 66 8.82 4.78 -16.99
N GLY A 67 8.47 5.95 -17.52
CA GLY A 67 9.37 6.77 -18.34
C GLY A 67 10.03 7.85 -17.48
N LEU A 68 11.35 8.02 -17.65
CA LEU A 68 12.09 9.14 -17.06
C LEU A 68 12.90 9.83 -18.14
N GLU A 69 12.74 11.14 -18.25
CA GLU A 69 13.60 11.99 -19.08
C GLU A 69 14.35 12.98 -18.19
N MET A 70 15.65 13.11 -18.42
CA MET A 70 16.50 14.07 -17.74
C MET A 70 17.53 14.64 -18.70
N GLU A 71 17.49 15.96 -18.92
CA GLU A 71 18.44 16.67 -19.80
C GLU A 71 18.55 16.06 -21.21
N GLY A 72 17.43 15.59 -21.76
CA GLY A 72 17.38 14.97 -23.09
C GLY A 72 17.82 13.50 -23.14
N GLU A 73 18.25 12.90 -22.03
CA GLU A 73 18.43 11.45 -21.93
C GLU A 73 17.16 10.81 -21.35
N ALA A 74 16.52 9.93 -22.11
CA ALA A 74 15.29 9.24 -21.72
C ALA A 74 15.55 7.75 -21.47
N ARG A 75 14.94 7.21 -20.41
CA ARG A 75 14.93 5.79 -20.07
C ARG A 75 13.50 5.32 -19.81
N ALA A 76 13.26 4.06 -20.11
CA ALA A 76 11.99 3.38 -19.86
C ALA A 76 12.26 2.13 -19.02
N TYR A 77 11.51 1.96 -17.93
CA TYR A 77 11.64 0.85 -16.99
C TYR A 77 10.37 0.01 -17.07
N SER A 78 10.50 -1.27 -17.40
CA SER A 78 9.37 -2.21 -17.49
C SER A 78 8.69 -2.39 -16.13
N VAL A 79 7.38 -2.16 -16.07
CA VAL A 79 6.57 -2.41 -14.86
C VAL A 79 6.53 -3.91 -14.52
N PRO A 80 6.35 -4.84 -15.48
CA PRO A 80 6.47 -6.27 -15.20
C PRO A 80 7.82 -6.68 -14.58
N LEU A 81 8.92 -6.09 -15.03
CA LEU A 81 10.25 -6.35 -14.47
C LEU A 81 10.40 -5.73 -13.08
N LEU A 82 9.88 -4.52 -12.86
CA LEU A 82 9.80 -3.92 -11.53
C LEU A 82 8.85 -4.70 -10.61
N SER A 83 7.88 -5.45 -11.12
CA SER A 83 6.99 -6.30 -10.29
C SER A 83 7.72 -7.48 -9.66
N THR A 84 8.84 -7.92 -10.24
CA THR A 84 9.66 -9.02 -9.72
C THR A 84 10.91 -8.57 -8.96
N HIS A 85 11.27 -7.29 -9.03
CA HIS A 85 12.48 -6.73 -8.39
C HIS A 85 12.21 -5.53 -7.47
N GLU A 86 11.03 -4.93 -7.57
CA GLU A 86 10.48 -3.77 -6.85
C GLU A 86 11.26 -2.46 -7.03
N ILE A 87 12.59 -2.49 -7.12
CA ILE A 87 13.45 -1.31 -7.23
C ILE A 87 14.53 -1.54 -8.31
N VAL A 88 14.71 -0.53 -9.16
CA VAL A 88 15.90 -0.36 -10.00
C VAL A 88 16.70 0.83 -9.48
N ASN A 89 17.91 0.58 -9.01
CA ASN A 89 18.88 1.61 -8.66
C ASN A 89 19.70 1.96 -9.90
N ASP A 90 19.60 3.20 -10.34
CA ASP A 90 20.19 3.66 -11.59
C ASP A 90 20.94 4.97 -11.42
N ARG A 91 21.85 5.27 -12.34
CA ARG A 91 22.54 6.55 -12.47
C ARG A 91 22.25 7.15 -13.84
N LEU A 92 21.47 8.22 -13.84
CA LEU A 92 21.11 8.97 -15.03
C LEU A 92 21.76 10.36 -14.96
N ARG A 93 22.57 10.72 -15.96
CA ARG A 93 23.26 12.02 -16.03
C ARG A 93 24.07 12.36 -14.76
N GLY A 94 24.69 11.35 -14.15
CA GLY A 94 25.47 11.52 -12.91
C GLY A 94 24.64 11.67 -11.63
N ARG A 95 23.31 11.56 -11.71
CA ARG A 95 22.41 11.57 -10.56
C ARG A 95 21.95 10.16 -10.24
N ASP A 96 22.11 9.78 -8.97
CA ASP A 96 21.58 8.52 -8.47
C ASP A 96 20.06 8.64 -8.32
N ILE A 97 19.34 7.64 -8.83
CA ILE A 97 17.89 7.54 -8.81
C ILE A 97 17.48 6.12 -8.39
N ALA A 98 16.33 6.02 -7.73
CA ALA A 98 15.65 4.77 -7.47
C ALA A 98 14.30 4.82 -8.17
N VAL A 99 14.03 3.86 -9.05
CA VAL A 99 12.75 3.71 -9.74
C VAL A 99 12.00 2.55 -9.09
N THR A 100 10.76 2.81 -8.67
CA THR A 100 9.88 1.88 -7.96
C THR A 100 8.47 1.96 -8.56
N TRP A 101 7.66 0.91 -8.38
CA TRP A 101 6.27 0.86 -8.80
C TRP A 101 5.36 0.29 -7.70
#